data_AF-A0A373ZW39-F1
#
_entry.id   AF-A0A373ZW39-F1
#
_cell.length_a   1.000
_cell.length_b   1.000
_cell.length_c   1.000
_cell.angle_alpha   90.00
_cell.angle_beta   90.00
_cell.angle_gamma   90.00
#
_symmetry.space_group_name_H-M   'P 1'
#
loop_
_entity.id
_entity.type
_entity.pdbx_description
1 polymer ?
#
loop_
_entity_poly.entity_id
_entity_poly.type
_entity_poly.pdbx_seq_one_letter_code
_entity_poly.pdbx_strand_id
1 'polypeptide(L)'
;MTPTLQLFTRALLTPDLSFKTLADARAAPGADGLPRLMRTTRFAEAEITWRGRQWLLSMPLSPAALASVERTASQLGRLNTDHLAEYRILRDELRWTDPAGRERRFDLALQHLPAGKPFAEALHTEPAERLLAALDTLETALRELNFSHNNLRAGNLRWSGGRFVPLRYHDAHFGPSGDGAAFESLREQVRRTADPMCVGDTEAVYTPHRRLTGHRWTSHVFEGLVCVEDDEGFGFVDTENNPVIRPQYTWAGDFREGRAEVETPSGMGLIDRQGRYVIPPEYEIVDYAPAESVVRVRKDGRWAEFDYLGRRLTEFGTNND
;
A
#
# COMPACT_ATOMS: atom_id res chain seq x y z
N MET A 1 -4.77 -1.03 23.84
CA MET A 1 -5.31 0.00 22.93
C MET A 1 -4.33 0.13 21.79
N THR A 2 -4.77 -0.01 20.54
CA THR A 2 -3.89 0.19 19.39
C THR A 2 -3.59 1.69 19.24
N PRO A 3 -2.33 2.09 19.04
CA PRO A 3 -1.97 3.48 18.78
C PRO A 3 -2.59 4.00 17.48
N THR A 4 -3.02 5.26 17.49
CA THR A 4 -3.53 5.96 16.31
C THR A 4 -2.38 6.43 15.40
N LEU A 5 -2.66 6.69 14.13
CA LEU A 5 -1.68 7.26 13.20
C LEU A 5 -1.10 8.60 13.71
N GLN A 6 -1.95 9.49 14.22
CA GLN A 6 -1.52 10.79 14.78
C GLN A 6 -0.52 10.62 15.92
N LEU A 7 -0.73 9.61 16.78
CA LEU A 7 0.19 9.29 17.87
C LEU A 7 1.53 8.80 17.34
N PHE A 8 1.54 7.99 16.29
CA PHE A 8 2.76 7.53 15.64
C PHE A 8 3.52 8.66 14.96
N THR A 9 2.84 9.55 14.24
CA THR A 9 3.44 10.75 13.66
C THR A 9 4.08 11.61 14.75
N ARG A 10 3.39 11.84 15.86
CA ARG A 10 3.94 12.59 17.00
C ARG A 10 5.16 11.89 17.59
N ALA A 11 5.12 10.56 17.72
CA ALA A 11 6.24 9.78 18.23
C ALA A 11 7.50 9.91 17.36
N LEU A 12 7.33 9.98 16.04
CA LEU A 12 8.43 10.21 15.09
C LEU A 12 8.99 11.65 15.15
N LEU A 13 8.18 12.63 15.58
CA LEU A 13 8.61 14.02 15.80
C LEU A 13 9.32 14.21 17.15
N THR A 14 8.95 13.42 18.15
CA THR A 14 9.58 13.42 19.50
C THR A 14 10.04 12.02 19.91
N PRO A 15 11.09 11.46 19.25
CA PRO A 15 11.53 10.08 19.44
C PRO A 15 12.06 9.80 20.84
N ASP A 16 12.75 10.76 21.45
CA ASP A 16 13.33 10.72 22.79
C ASP A 16 12.28 10.52 23.90
N LEU A 17 11.09 11.09 23.70
CA LEU A 17 9.97 10.97 24.64
C LEU A 17 9.10 9.74 24.38
N SER A 18 9.09 9.25 23.14
CA SER A 18 8.07 8.31 22.66
C SER A 18 8.60 6.90 22.40
N PHE A 19 9.91 6.74 22.23
CA PHE A 19 10.54 5.45 21.94
C PHE A 19 11.52 5.02 23.04
N LYS A 20 11.50 3.72 23.34
CA LYS A 20 12.40 3.10 24.34
C LYS A 20 13.85 3.05 23.86
N THR A 21 14.07 2.60 22.63
CA THR A 21 15.41 2.33 22.06
C THR A 21 15.72 3.24 20.87
N LEU A 22 14.69 3.71 20.18
CA LEU A 22 14.78 4.60 19.02
C LEU A 22 14.80 6.10 19.41
N ALA A 23 15.28 6.44 20.60
CA ALA A 23 15.28 7.81 21.14
C ALA A 23 16.01 8.84 20.25
N ASP A 24 17.04 8.41 19.51
CA ASP A 24 17.80 9.27 18.59
C ASP A 24 17.45 9.03 17.12
N ALA A 25 16.37 8.30 16.84
CA ALA A 25 15.95 8.04 15.46
C ALA A 25 15.46 9.31 14.78
N ARG A 26 15.71 9.46 13.48
CA ARG A 26 15.23 10.59 12.68
C ARG A 26 14.39 10.07 11.52
N ALA A 27 13.13 10.45 11.46
CA ALA A 27 12.28 10.09 10.33
C ALA A 27 12.69 10.84 9.06
N ALA A 28 12.55 10.17 7.91
CA ALA A 28 12.70 10.82 6.62
C ALA A 28 11.60 11.88 6.46
N PRO A 29 11.93 13.14 6.15
CA PRO A 29 10.94 14.19 5.97
C PRO A 29 10.16 14.01 4.66
N GLY A 30 8.87 14.32 4.70
CA GLY A 30 8.02 14.55 3.54
C GLY A 30 8.22 15.95 2.97
N ALA A 31 7.48 16.26 1.90
CA ALA A 31 7.53 17.57 1.23
C ALA A 31 7.06 18.73 2.13
N ASP A 32 6.23 18.41 3.12
CA ASP A 32 5.67 19.31 4.14
C ASP A 32 6.56 19.45 5.38
N GLY A 33 7.71 18.76 5.42
CA GLY A 33 8.61 18.72 6.58
C GLY A 33 8.14 17.81 7.71
N LEU A 34 6.98 17.15 7.59
CA LEU A 34 6.52 16.14 8.53
C LEU A 34 7.15 14.77 8.22
N PRO A 35 7.19 13.82 9.17
CA PRO A 35 7.63 12.45 8.89
C PRO A 35 6.85 11.84 7.73
N ARG A 36 7.56 11.37 6.70
CA ARG A 36 6.95 10.68 5.57
C ARG A 36 6.41 9.34 6.04
N LEU A 37 5.09 9.19 5.99
CA LEU A 37 4.39 7.97 6.33
C LEU A 37 3.84 7.27 5.10
N MET A 38 3.89 5.94 5.12
CA MET A 38 3.14 5.11 4.20
C MET A 38 2.18 4.24 5.00
N ARG A 39 0.89 4.28 4.66
CA ARG A 39 -0.13 3.48 5.32
C ARG A 39 -0.59 2.35 4.42
N THR A 40 -0.72 1.17 5.01
CA THR A 40 -1.39 0.01 4.44
C THR A 40 -2.60 -0.34 5.31
N THR A 41 -3.36 -1.37 4.93
CA THR A 41 -4.47 -1.88 5.74
C THR A 41 -4.02 -2.41 7.11
N ARG A 42 -2.80 -2.94 7.21
CA ARG A 42 -2.30 -3.63 8.41
C ARG A 42 -1.20 -2.86 9.16
N PHE A 43 -0.49 -1.95 8.49
CA PHE A 43 0.67 -1.25 9.06
C PHE A 43 0.71 0.23 8.64
N ALA A 44 1.20 1.08 9.54
CA ALA A 44 1.72 2.40 9.20
C ALA A 44 3.24 2.38 9.28
N GLU A 45 3.93 2.94 8.30
CA GLU A 45 5.35 2.72 8.10
C GLU A 45 6.10 4.03 7.85
N ALA A 46 7.29 4.13 8.41
CA ALA A 46 8.17 5.29 8.30
C ALA A 46 9.60 4.83 8.01
N GLU A 47 10.27 5.49 7.08
CA GLU A 47 11.72 5.35 6.95
C GLU A 47 12.40 6.22 8.01
N ILE A 48 13.33 5.62 8.76
CA ILE A 48 14.07 6.30 9.82
C ILE A 48 15.57 6.06 9.66
N THR A 49 16.35 7.07 10.03
CA THR A 49 17.79 6.93 10.26
C THR A 49 18.02 6.70 11.74
N TRP A 50 18.68 5.60 12.10
CA TRP A 50 19.04 5.30 13.49
C TRP A 50 20.41 4.65 13.55
N ARG A 51 21.29 5.20 14.40
CA ARG A 51 22.71 4.79 14.54
C ARG A 51 23.48 4.76 13.20
N GLY A 52 23.24 5.76 12.35
CA GLY A 52 23.91 5.88 11.04
C GLY A 52 23.43 4.90 9.97
N ARG A 53 22.38 4.11 10.24
CA ARG A 53 21.78 3.17 9.29
C ARG A 53 20.33 3.55 8.98
N GLN A 54 19.85 3.16 7.80
CA GLN A 54 18.46 3.32 7.40
C GLN A 54 17.63 2.13 7.84
N TRP A 55 16.42 2.38 8.30
CA TRP A 55 15.47 1.38 8.77
C TRP A 55 14.05 1.72 8.37
N LEU A 56 13.25 0.68 8.13
CA LEU A 56 11.81 0.79 7.97
C LEU A 56 11.18 0.45 9.32
N LEU A 57 10.58 1.44 9.96
CA LEU A 57 9.81 1.27 11.18
C LEU A 57 8.35 1.07 10.82
N SER A 58 7.77 -0.06 11.20
CA SER A 58 6.38 -0.41 10.92
C SER A 58 5.59 -0.54 12.22
N MET A 59 4.52 0.23 12.35
CA MET A 59 3.53 0.15 13.42
C MET A 59 2.33 -0.68 12.98
N PRO A 60 2.08 -1.85 13.59
CA PRO A 60 0.86 -2.61 13.37
C PRO A 60 -0.39 -1.81 13.72
N LEU A 61 -1.41 -1.86 12.85
CA LEU A 61 -2.71 -1.22 13.05
C LEU A 61 -3.74 -2.15 13.73
N SER A 62 -3.36 -3.38 14.02
CA SER A 62 -4.18 -4.33 14.79
C SER A 62 -3.31 -5.37 15.51
N PRO A 63 -3.81 -5.99 16.60
CA PRO A 63 -3.12 -7.12 17.24
C PRO A 63 -2.89 -8.30 16.28
N ALA A 64 -3.83 -8.55 15.35
CA ALA A 64 -3.69 -9.59 14.35
C ALA A 64 -2.53 -9.32 13.37
N ALA A 65 -2.33 -8.06 12.99
CA ALA A 65 -1.19 -7.65 12.16
C ALA A 65 0.15 -7.93 12.86
N LEU A 66 0.26 -7.61 14.15
CA LEU A 66 1.45 -7.93 14.94
C LEU A 66 1.68 -9.45 15.01
N ALA A 67 0.66 -10.22 15.41
CA ALA A 67 0.75 -11.67 15.54
C ALA A 67 1.17 -12.37 14.22
N SER A 68 0.77 -11.80 13.08
CA SER A 68 1.14 -12.35 11.77
C SER A 68 2.64 -12.28 11.49
N VAL A 69 3.34 -11.26 11.99
CA VAL A 69 4.76 -11.04 11.72
C VAL A 69 5.70 -11.56 12.82
N GLU A 70 5.17 -11.84 14.01
CA GLU A 70 5.97 -12.34 15.15
C GLU A 70 6.67 -13.66 14.85
N ARG A 71 5.96 -14.62 14.25
CA ARG A 71 6.53 -15.93 13.88
C ARG A 71 7.68 -15.75 12.89
N THR A 72 7.44 -14.95 11.85
CA THR A 72 8.42 -14.66 10.80
C THR A 72 9.64 -13.94 11.37
N ALA A 73 9.47 -12.92 12.22
CA ALA A 73 10.57 -12.21 12.88
C ALA A 73 11.41 -13.14 13.79
N SER A 74 10.75 -14.00 14.57
CA SER A 74 11.41 -14.93 15.48
C SER A 74 12.29 -15.96 14.73
N GLN A 75 11.81 -16.45 13.59
CA GLN A 75 12.55 -17.38 12.75
C GLN A 75 13.68 -16.68 11.97
N LEU A 76 13.41 -15.48 11.41
CA LEU A 76 14.43 -14.69 10.71
C LEU A 76 15.63 -14.34 11.59
N GLY A 77 15.39 -14.00 12.86
CA GLY A 77 16.47 -13.70 13.81
C GLY A 77 17.43 -14.87 14.08
N ARG A 78 17.11 -16.09 13.63
CA ARG A 78 17.96 -17.29 13.75
C ARG A 78 18.67 -17.67 12.46
N LEU A 79 18.33 -17.01 11.35
CA LEU A 79 18.94 -17.29 10.06
C LEU A 79 20.23 -16.49 9.90
N ASN A 80 21.26 -17.15 9.38
CA ASN A 80 22.49 -16.51 8.94
C ASN A 80 22.45 -16.43 7.41
N THR A 81 21.87 -15.36 6.88
CA THR A 81 21.75 -15.15 5.43
C THR A 81 21.94 -13.67 5.09
N ASP A 82 22.60 -13.43 3.97
CA ASP A 82 22.77 -12.09 3.41
C ASP A 82 21.68 -11.72 2.40
N HIS A 83 20.77 -12.65 2.09
CA HIS A 83 19.70 -12.47 1.12
C HIS A 83 18.46 -11.79 1.72
N LEU A 84 18.29 -11.87 3.04
CA LEU A 84 17.18 -11.24 3.76
C LEU A 84 17.71 -10.10 4.64
N ALA A 85 16.95 -9.02 4.71
CA ALA A 85 17.24 -7.91 5.60
C ALA A 85 16.94 -8.28 7.04
N GLU A 86 17.74 -7.73 7.97
CA GLU A 86 17.46 -7.83 9.40
C GLU A 86 16.03 -7.35 9.68
N TYR A 87 15.24 -8.19 10.36
CA TYR A 87 13.86 -7.90 10.72
C TYR A 87 13.58 -8.37 12.14
N ARG A 88 13.10 -7.48 13.00
CA ARG A 88 12.86 -7.78 14.42
C ARG A 88 11.68 -7.01 14.98
N ILE A 89 11.07 -7.58 16.03
CA ILE A 89 10.05 -6.92 16.82
C ILE A 89 10.71 -6.20 18.00
N LEU A 90 10.46 -4.90 18.12
CA LEU A 90 10.84 -4.08 19.26
C LEU A 90 9.70 -4.09 20.27
N ARG A 91 9.91 -4.80 21.39
CA ARG A 91 8.91 -4.96 22.46
C ARG A 91 8.82 -3.71 23.32
N ASP A 92 7.59 -3.28 23.60
CA ASP A 92 7.27 -2.10 24.40
C ASP A 92 7.98 -0.82 23.90
N GLU A 93 8.16 -0.72 22.58
CA GLU A 93 8.99 0.31 21.98
C GLU A 93 8.30 1.66 21.99
N LEU A 94 7.06 1.73 21.51
CA LEU A 94 6.26 2.95 21.50
C LEU A 94 5.60 3.15 22.85
N ARG A 95 5.75 4.34 23.43
CA ARG A 95 5.25 4.70 24.76
C ARG A 95 4.43 5.97 24.71
N TRP A 96 3.30 6.00 25.42
CA TRP A 96 2.51 7.21 25.59
C TRP A 96 1.65 7.14 26.84
N THR A 97 1.11 8.29 27.26
CA THR A 97 0.10 8.35 28.32
C THR A 97 -1.28 8.49 27.70
N ASP A 98 -2.21 7.60 28.07
CA ASP A 98 -3.60 7.68 27.62
C ASP A 98 -4.36 8.83 28.33
N PRO A 99 -5.55 9.23 27.85
CA PRO A 99 -6.33 10.30 28.49
C PRO A 99 -6.71 10.04 29.95
N ALA A 100 -6.64 8.79 30.43
CA ALA A 100 -6.87 8.42 31.81
C ALA A 100 -5.59 8.45 32.67
N GLY A 101 -4.49 9.01 32.13
CA GLY A 101 -3.21 9.12 32.84
C GLY A 101 -2.41 7.82 32.92
N ARG A 102 -2.80 6.77 32.18
CA ARG A 102 -2.11 5.47 32.24
C ARG A 102 -1.03 5.38 31.18
N GLU A 103 0.15 4.93 31.57
CA GLU A 103 1.22 4.60 30.64
C GLU A 103 0.80 3.41 29.76
N ARG A 104 0.98 3.57 28.45
CA ARG A 104 0.72 2.58 27.42
C ARG A 104 2.00 2.29 26.66
N ARG A 105 2.12 1.04 26.24
CA ARG A 105 3.25 0.50 25.51
C ARG A 105 2.75 -0.28 24.31
N PHE A 106 3.50 -0.27 23.22
CA PHE A 106 3.14 -0.98 22.01
C PHE A 106 4.38 -1.44 21.24
N ASP A 107 4.25 -2.59 20.62
CA ASP A 107 5.32 -3.24 19.87
C ASP A 107 5.41 -2.69 18.46
N LEU A 108 6.64 -2.50 17.98
CA LEU A 108 6.91 -2.06 16.61
C LEU A 108 7.74 -3.12 15.88
N ALA A 109 7.60 -3.20 14.57
CA ALA A 109 8.49 -3.99 13.73
C ALA A 109 9.56 -3.05 13.13
N LEU A 110 10.81 -3.52 13.11
CA LEU A 110 11.94 -2.79 12.56
C LEU A 110 12.63 -3.66 11.52
N GLN A 111 12.75 -3.15 10.29
CA GLN A 111 13.49 -3.78 9.22
C GLN A 111 14.68 -2.93 8.80
N HIS A 112 15.84 -3.54 8.59
CA HIS A 112 16.98 -2.84 8.03
C HIS A 112 16.74 -2.51 6.56
N LEU A 113 17.01 -1.27 6.17
CA LEU A 113 16.95 -0.80 4.79
C LEU A 113 18.39 -0.74 4.24
N PRO A 114 18.87 -1.77 3.51
CA PRO A 114 20.25 -1.81 3.02
C PRO A 114 20.52 -0.71 1.99
N ALA A 115 21.68 -0.07 2.01
CA ALA A 115 22.02 0.98 1.07
C ALA A 115 21.81 0.54 -0.39
N GLY A 116 21.29 1.44 -1.21
CA GLY A 116 20.95 1.12 -2.60
C GLY A 116 19.72 1.88 -3.08
N LYS A 117 19.18 1.45 -4.21
CA LYS A 117 18.12 2.15 -4.94
C LYS A 117 16.83 1.30 -5.05
N PRO A 118 15.65 1.92 -5.21
CA PRO A 118 14.41 1.19 -5.47
C PRO A 118 14.50 0.37 -6.76
N PHE A 119 13.71 -0.70 -6.86
CA PHE A 119 13.64 -1.52 -8.09
C PHE A 119 13.38 -0.69 -9.35
N ALA A 120 12.43 0.26 -9.29
CA ALA A 120 12.08 1.11 -10.42
C ALA A 120 13.26 1.95 -10.92
N GLU A 121 14.13 2.42 -10.03
CA GLU A 121 15.35 3.13 -10.42
C GLU A 121 16.41 2.18 -10.98
N ALA A 122 16.52 0.97 -10.42
CA ALA A 122 17.43 -0.07 -10.92
C ALA A 122 17.11 -0.48 -12.36
N LEU A 123 15.83 -0.56 -12.74
CA LEU A 123 15.39 -0.85 -14.11
C LEU A 123 16.01 0.09 -15.16
N HIS A 124 16.28 1.35 -14.80
CA HIS A 124 16.81 2.36 -15.70
C HIS A 124 18.32 2.58 -15.57
N THR A 125 18.95 2.03 -14.53
CA THR A 125 20.34 2.33 -14.19
C THR A 125 21.26 1.10 -14.22
N GLU A 126 20.71 -0.10 -14.28
CA GLU A 126 21.45 -1.36 -14.27
C GLU A 126 21.13 -2.18 -15.53
N PRO A 127 22.10 -2.94 -16.07
CA PRO A 127 21.86 -3.79 -17.23
C PRO A 127 20.88 -4.91 -16.91
N ALA A 128 19.98 -5.20 -17.84
CA ALA A 128 18.88 -6.15 -17.67
C ALA A 128 19.36 -7.56 -17.28
N GLU A 129 20.44 -8.05 -17.91
CA GLU A 129 21.05 -9.34 -17.61
C GLU A 129 21.45 -9.46 -16.13
N ARG A 130 21.99 -8.38 -15.55
CA ARG A 130 22.41 -8.33 -14.15
C ARG A 130 21.22 -8.35 -13.21
N LEU A 131 20.13 -7.66 -13.57
CA LEU A 131 18.89 -7.68 -12.80
C LEU A 131 18.24 -9.06 -12.84
N LEU A 132 18.17 -9.71 -14.01
CA LEU A 132 17.63 -11.06 -14.15
C LEU A 132 18.42 -12.08 -13.35
N ALA A 133 19.76 -12.09 -13.46
CA ALA A 133 20.61 -12.98 -12.68
C ALA A 133 20.45 -12.79 -11.16
N ALA A 134 20.25 -11.54 -10.71
CA ALA A 134 19.99 -11.24 -9.31
C ALA A 134 18.61 -11.72 -8.84
N LEU A 135 17.58 -11.68 -9.70
CA LEU A 135 16.26 -12.27 -9.40
C LEU A 135 16.36 -13.79 -9.27
N ASP A 136 17.07 -14.46 -10.18
CA ASP A 136 17.27 -15.92 -10.14
C ASP A 136 18.04 -16.36 -8.87
N THR A 137 19.05 -15.58 -8.50
CA THR A 137 19.81 -15.78 -7.25
C THR A 137 18.90 -15.61 -6.04
N LEU A 138 18.06 -14.58 -6.03
CA LEU A 138 17.13 -14.35 -4.92
C LEU A 138 16.09 -15.47 -4.83
N GLU A 139 15.47 -15.88 -5.93
CA GLU A 139 14.48 -16.96 -5.95
C GLU A 139 15.07 -18.27 -5.41
N THR A 140 16.28 -18.60 -5.84
CA THR A 140 17.00 -19.79 -5.33
C THR A 140 17.25 -19.69 -3.84
N ALA A 141 17.74 -18.54 -3.36
CA ALA A 141 17.98 -18.33 -1.94
C ALA A 141 16.70 -18.42 -1.10
N LEU A 142 15.58 -17.84 -1.56
CA LEU A 142 14.30 -17.93 -0.84
C LEU A 142 13.80 -19.36 -0.75
N ARG A 143 13.94 -20.14 -1.83
CA ARG A 143 13.59 -21.56 -1.87
C ARG A 143 14.45 -22.39 -0.92
N GLU A 144 15.76 -22.16 -0.87
CA GLU A 144 16.67 -22.86 0.06
C GLU A 144 16.37 -22.52 1.53
N LEU A 145 15.99 -21.28 1.81
CA LEU A 145 15.56 -20.84 3.13
C LEU A 145 14.15 -21.32 3.50
N ASN A 146 13.43 -21.96 2.57
CA ASN A 146 12.02 -22.31 2.69
C ASN A 146 11.19 -21.09 3.13
N PHE A 147 11.47 -19.94 2.52
CA PHE A 147 10.87 -18.66 2.83
C PHE A 147 10.00 -18.19 1.66
N SER A 148 8.72 -17.92 1.94
CA SER A 148 7.77 -17.32 1.00
C SER A 148 7.48 -15.89 1.43
N HIS A 149 7.63 -14.92 0.53
CA HIS A 149 7.34 -13.52 0.78
C HIS A 149 5.84 -13.21 0.69
N ASN A 150 5.12 -13.85 -0.24
CA ASN A 150 3.68 -13.71 -0.53
C ASN A 150 3.20 -12.30 -0.88
N ASN A 151 4.13 -11.38 -1.13
CA ASN A 151 3.85 -10.00 -1.52
C ASN A 151 5.07 -9.43 -2.26
N LEU A 152 5.73 -10.29 -3.03
CA LEU A 152 6.92 -9.90 -3.78
C LEU A 152 6.49 -9.03 -4.97
N ARG A 153 7.02 -7.82 -5.05
CA ARG A 153 6.73 -6.84 -6.11
C ARG A 153 7.83 -5.79 -6.15
N ALA A 154 7.89 -5.01 -7.22
CA ALA A 154 8.92 -3.99 -7.42
C ALA A 154 9.07 -3.04 -6.21
N GLY A 155 7.96 -2.57 -5.63
CA GLY A 155 7.97 -1.67 -4.46
C GLY A 155 8.42 -2.33 -3.15
N ASN A 156 8.52 -3.65 -3.10
CA ASN A 156 9.01 -4.43 -1.96
C ASN A 156 10.40 -5.03 -2.23
N LEU A 157 11.09 -4.57 -3.27
CA LEU A 157 12.46 -4.98 -3.60
C LEU A 157 13.38 -3.77 -3.64
N ARG A 158 14.55 -3.93 -3.05
CA ARG A 158 15.63 -2.95 -3.10
C ARG A 158 16.85 -3.53 -3.80
N TRP A 159 17.39 -2.76 -4.75
CA TRP A 159 18.66 -3.08 -5.38
C TRP A 159 19.81 -2.59 -4.51
N SER A 160 20.65 -3.52 -4.04
CA SER A 160 21.75 -3.24 -3.13
C SER A 160 23.01 -3.95 -3.63
N GLY A 161 23.92 -3.21 -4.28
CA GLY A 161 25.27 -3.69 -4.57
C GLY A 161 25.33 -4.94 -5.45
N GLY A 162 24.42 -5.10 -6.42
CA GLY A 162 24.40 -6.26 -7.32
C GLY A 162 23.44 -7.38 -6.92
N ARG A 163 22.66 -7.22 -5.86
CA ARG A 163 21.61 -8.16 -5.46
C ARG A 163 20.31 -7.46 -5.14
N PHE A 164 19.21 -8.20 -5.22
CA PHE A 164 17.94 -7.78 -4.66
C PHE A 164 17.80 -8.20 -3.21
N VAL A 165 17.31 -7.27 -2.39
CA VAL A 165 16.93 -7.53 -1.00
C VAL A 165 15.43 -7.27 -0.86
N PRO A 166 14.63 -8.28 -0.49
CA PRO A 166 13.20 -8.10 -0.27
C PRO A 166 12.94 -7.33 1.03
N LEU A 167 11.89 -6.51 1.01
CA LEU A 167 11.44 -5.65 2.10
C LEU A 167 9.96 -5.91 2.41
N ARG A 168 9.52 -5.54 3.62
CA ARG A 168 8.15 -5.70 4.11
C ARG A 168 7.70 -7.16 4.19
N TYR A 169 8.27 -7.90 5.15
CA TYR A 169 7.95 -9.31 5.43
C TYR A 169 6.59 -9.52 6.11
N HIS A 170 5.63 -8.61 5.90
CA HIS A 170 4.36 -8.59 6.62
C HIS A 170 3.44 -9.77 6.25
N ASP A 171 3.56 -10.28 5.04
CA ASP A 171 2.82 -11.44 4.50
C ASP A 171 3.70 -12.70 4.42
N ALA A 172 4.96 -12.57 4.80
CA ALA A 172 5.94 -13.62 4.60
C ALA A 172 5.81 -14.73 5.66
N HIS A 173 6.10 -15.96 5.26
CA HIS A 173 6.13 -17.11 6.15
C HIS A 173 7.19 -18.12 5.74
N PHE A 174 7.50 -19.04 6.65
CA PHE A 174 8.32 -20.22 6.35
C PHE A 174 7.44 -21.36 5.88
N GLY A 175 7.68 -21.85 4.68
CA GLY A 175 6.85 -22.84 3.99
C GLY A 175 7.10 -22.81 2.48
N PRO A 176 6.44 -23.70 1.71
CA PRO A 176 6.59 -23.78 0.26
C PRO A 176 6.31 -22.41 -0.38
N SER A 177 7.17 -22.02 -1.34
CA SER A 177 7.11 -20.68 -1.94
C SER A 177 5.92 -20.52 -2.88
N GLY A 178 5.10 -19.50 -2.63
CA GLY A 178 4.05 -19.03 -3.55
C GLY A 178 4.52 -17.92 -4.51
N ASP A 179 5.80 -17.55 -4.47
CA ASP A 179 6.31 -16.34 -5.14
C ASP A 179 6.66 -16.52 -6.62
N GLY A 180 6.55 -17.73 -7.20
CA GLY A 180 6.99 -18.00 -8.57
C GLY A 180 6.34 -17.08 -9.62
N ALA A 181 5.03 -16.85 -9.52
CA ALA A 181 4.32 -15.91 -10.40
C ALA A 181 4.80 -14.45 -10.22
N ALA A 182 5.17 -14.08 -8.98
CA ALA A 182 5.70 -12.75 -8.69
C ALA A 182 7.11 -12.56 -9.27
N PHE A 183 7.97 -13.58 -9.18
CA PHE A 183 9.28 -13.56 -9.84
C PHE A 183 9.17 -13.45 -11.36
N GLU A 184 8.25 -14.20 -12.00
CA GLU A 184 8.01 -14.06 -13.44
C GLU A 184 7.53 -12.66 -13.83
N SER A 185 6.62 -12.06 -13.06
CA SER A 185 6.18 -10.68 -13.29
C SER A 185 7.32 -9.67 -13.17
N LEU A 186 8.25 -9.86 -12.23
CA LEU A 186 9.44 -9.02 -12.07
C LEU A 186 10.41 -9.19 -13.24
N ARG A 187 10.64 -10.42 -13.71
CA ARG A 187 11.47 -10.69 -14.89
C ARG A 187 10.88 -10.03 -16.13
N GLU A 188 9.57 -10.09 -16.31
CA GLU A 188 8.88 -9.44 -17.42
C GLU A 188 9.06 -7.91 -17.39
N GLN A 189 8.96 -7.28 -16.22
CA GLN A 189 9.22 -5.85 -16.07
C GLN A 189 10.66 -5.47 -16.47
N VAL A 190 11.64 -6.29 -16.11
CA VAL A 190 13.05 -6.10 -16.52
C VAL A 190 13.18 -6.22 -18.04
N ARG A 191 12.65 -7.28 -18.65
CA ARG A 191 12.73 -7.51 -20.11
C ARG A 191 12.06 -6.38 -20.89
N ARG A 192 10.88 -5.94 -20.46
CA ARG A 192 10.14 -4.84 -21.11
C ARG A 192 10.88 -3.51 -21.05
N THR A 193 11.64 -3.26 -19.98
CA THR A 193 12.42 -2.01 -19.84
C THR A 193 13.73 -2.08 -20.64
N ALA A 194 14.29 -3.28 -20.77
CA ALA A 194 15.52 -3.53 -21.52
C ALA A 194 15.36 -3.36 -23.04
N ASP A 195 14.15 -3.62 -23.55
CA ASP A 195 13.82 -3.49 -24.96
C ASP A 195 12.85 -2.32 -25.20
N PRO A 196 13.38 -1.08 -25.32
CA PRO A 196 12.55 0.07 -25.66
C PRO A 196 12.00 0.03 -27.10
N MET A 197 12.37 -0.95 -27.93
CA MET A 197 11.94 -1.06 -29.33
C MET A 197 10.83 -2.09 -29.58
N CYS A 198 10.31 -2.79 -28.56
CA CYS A 198 9.07 -3.55 -28.70
C CYS A 198 7.82 -2.64 -28.54
N VAL A 199 7.72 -1.62 -29.40
CA VAL A 199 6.43 -1.21 -29.98
C VAL A 199 6.37 -1.87 -31.35
N GLY A 200 5.94 -3.12 -31.38
CA GLY A 200 5.81 -3.92 -32.60
C GLY A 200 4.86 -5.07 -32.36
N ASP A 201 3.74 -5.06 -33.09
CA ASP A 201 2.60 -5.96 -32.95
C ASP A 201 2.96 -7.46 -33.00
N THR A 202 2.34 -8.24 -32.10
CA THR A 202 2.17 -9.73 -32.12
C THR A 202 3.45 -10.59 -32.07
N GLU A 203 3.68 -11.52 -31.14
CA GLU A 203 2.79 -12.42 -30.41
C GLU A 203 3.26 -12.58 -28.96
N ALA A 204 2.53 -12.00 -28.01
CA ALA A 204 2.55 -12.49 -26.65
C ALA A 204 1.83 -13.85 -26.63
N VAL A 205 2.40 -14.86 -25.97
CA VAL A 205 1.61 -15.99 -25.47
C VAL A 205 0.73 -15.44 -24.34
N TYR A 206 -0.34 -14.79 -24.76
CA TYR A 206 -1.45 -14.35 -23.93
C TYR A 206 -2.11 -15.62 -23.43
N THR A 207 -1.93 -15.95 -22.15
CA THR A 207 -2.95 -16.73 -21.47
C THR A 207 -4.08 -15.74 -21.22
N PRO A 208 -5.25 -15.87 -21.88
CA PRO A 208 -6.37 -15.01 -21.56
C PRO A 208 -6.72 -15.22 -20.10
N HIS A 209 -6.35 -14.28 -19.23
CA HIS A 209 -7.22 -14.01 -18.10
C HIS A 209 -8.57 -13.67 -18.74
N ARG A 210 -9.57 -14.48 -18.40
CA ARG A 210 -10.93 -14.41 -18.96
C ARG A 210 -11.30 -12.97 -19.24
N ARG A 211 -11.70 -12.71 -20.49
CA ARG A 211 -12.20 -11.41 -20.90
C ARG A 211 -13.31 -11.00 -19.94
N LEU A 212 -13.23 -9.79 -19.40
CA LEU A 212 -14.42 -9.09 -18.94
C LEU A 212 -15.34 -9.00 -20.16
N THR A 213 -16.30 -9.90 -20.28
CA THR A 213 -17.17 -10.03 -21.45
C THR A 213 -18.58 -9.59 -21.10
N GLY A 214 -19.27 -8.99 -22.07
CA GLY A 214 -20.66 -8.57 -21.90
C GLY A 214 -20.82 -7.11 -21.47
N HIS A 215 -19.72 -6.38 -21.30
CA HIS A 215 -19.72 -4.96 -20.94
C HIS A 215 -19.45 -4.08 -22.16
N ARG A 216 -20.13 -2.93 -22.25
CA ARG A 216 -19.92 -1.91 -23.30
C ARG A 216 -18.58 -1.21 -23.14
N TRP A 217 -18.16 -0.99 -21.89
CA TRP A 217 -16.87 -0.41 -21.55
C TRP A 217 -16.38 -0.95 -20.20
N THR A 218 -15.05 -0.99 -20.01
CA THR A 218 -14.42 -1.43 -18.76
C THR A 218 -13.22 -0.54 -18.43
N SER A 219 -13.06 -0.16 -17.17
CA SER A 219 -11.89 0.56 -16.67
C SER A 219 -10.69 -0.37 -16.40
N HIS A 220 -9.60 0.18 -15.87
CA HIS A 220 -8.49 -0.64 -15.38
C HIS A 220 -8.84 -1.32 -14.04
N VAL A 221 -8.09 -2.37 -13.69
CA VAL A 221 -8.23 -3.01 -12.37
C VAL A 221 -7.65 -2.08 -11.30
N PHE A 222 -8.52 -1.59 -10.41
CA PHE A 222 -8.14 -0.83 -9.23
C PHE A 222 -8.59 -1.54 -7.96
N GLU A 223 -7.63 -1.83 -7.08
CA GLU A 223 -7.83 -2.59 -5.85
C GLU A 223 -8.52 -3.96 -6.03
N GLY A 224 -8.46 -4.56 -7.22
CA GLY A 224 -9.13 -5.83 -7.53
C GLY A 224 -10.58 -5.70 -7.97
N LEU A 225 -11.05 -4.47 -8.24
CA LEU A 225 -12.34 -4.19 -8.87
C LEU A 225 -12.13 -3.48 -10.20
N VAL A 226 -13.07 -3.67 -11.12
CA VAL A 226 -13.12 -3.01 -12.41
C VAL A 226 -14.46 -2.31 -12.54
N CYS A 227 -14.43 -1.03 -12.89
CA CYS A 227 -15.65 -0.31 -13.26
C CYS A 227 -16.10 -0.78 -14.64
N VAL A 228 -17.37 -1.11 -14.78
CA VAL A 228 -17.95 -1.58 -16.04
C VAL A 228 -19.15 -0.72 -16.41
N GLU A 229 -19.33 -0.49 -17.71
CA GLU A 229 -20.53 0.14 -18.26
C GLU A 229 -21.33 -0.90 -19.04
N ASP A 230 -22.61 -1.02 -18.69
CA ASP A 230 -23.60 -1.87 -19.34
C ASP A 230 -24.77 -1.03 -19.87
N ASP A 231 -25.80 -1.67 -20.42
CA ASP A 231 -27.02 -1.00 -20.89
C ASP A 231 -27.77 -0.28 -19.75
N GLU A 232 -27.62 -0.77 -18.51
CA GLU A 232 -28.26 -0.24 -17.30
C GLU A 232 -27.41 0.85 -16.60
N GLY A 233 -26.20 1.15 -17.10
CA GLY A 233 -25.30 2.17 -16.56
C GLY A 233 -23.98 1.58 -16.05
N PHE A 234 -23.35 2.26 -15.09
CA PHE A 234 -22.08 1.89 -14.50
C PHE A 234 -22.25 1.02 -13.25
N GLY A 235 -21.38 0.02 -13.11
CA GLY A 235 -21.28 -0.92 -12.00
C GLY A 235 -19.84 -1.40 -11.78
N PHE A 236 -19.66 -2.43 -10.96
CA PHE A 236 -18.34 -2.96 -10.63
C PHE A 236 -18.32 -4.49 -10.61
N VAL A 237 -17.28 -5.06 -11.19
CA VAL A 237 -16.99 -6.50 -11.19
C VAL A 237 -15.63 -6.78 -10.57
N ASP A 238 -15.41 -8.01 -10.12
CA ASP A 238 -14.08 -8.47 -9.72
C ASP A 238 -13.22 -8.85 -10.94
N THR A 239 -11.96 -9.23 -10.71
CA THR A 239 -11.03 -9.65 -11.77
C THR A 239 -11.43 -10.95 -12.47
N GLU A 240 -12.45 -11.67 -11.98
CA GLU A 240 -13.00 -12.87 -12.59
C GLU A 240 -14.32 -12.61 -13.35
N ASN A 241 -14.71 -11.33 -13.49
CA ASN A 241 -15.97 -10.87 -14.10
C ASN A 241 -17.22 -11.20 -13.27
N ASN A 242 -17.08 -11.46 -11.97
CA ASN A 242 -18.24 -11.63 -11.09
C ASN A 242 -18.78 -10.24 -10.67
N PRO A 243 -20.10 -10.01 -10.73
CA PRO A 243 -20.69 -8.74 -10.33
C PRO A 243 -20.55 -8.52 -8.81
N VAL A 244 -19.90 -7.42 -8.45
CA VAL A 244 -19.73 -6.97 -7.05
C VAL A 244 -20.77 -5.89 -6.73
N ILE A 245 -20.91 -4.91 -7.62
CA ILE A 245 -21.96 -3.89 -7.55
C ILE A 245 -22.63 -3.90 -8.92
N ARG A 246 -23.94 -4.17 -8.93
CA ARG A 246 -24.68 -4.19 -10.19
C ARG A 246 -24.68 -2.81 -10.85
N PRO A 247 -24.68 -2.75 -12.19
CA PRO A 247 -24.89 -1.50 -12.91
C PRO A 247 -26.15 -0.77 -12.40
N GLN A 248 -25.97 0.46 -11.93
CA GLN A 248 -27.07 1.30 -11.44
C GLN A 248 -26.74 2.80 -11.44
N TYR A 249 -25.51 3.17 -11.80
CA TYR A 249 -25.02 4.54 -11.76
C TYR A 249 -25.01 5.15 -13.17
N THR A 250 -25.23 6.45 -13.30
CA THR A 250 -25.07 7.15 -14.57
C THR A 250 -23.60 7.37 -14.92
N TRP A 251 -22.75 7.41 -13.90
CA TRP A 251 -21.29 7.45 -14.01
C TRP A 251 -20.67 6.88 -12.73
N ALA A 252 -19.49 6.28 -12.82
CA ALA A 252 -18.73 5.85 -11.66
C ALA A 252 -17.22 6.02 -11.87
N GLY A 253 -16.52 6.42 -10.81
CA GLY A 253 -15.07 6.48 -10.75
C GLY A 253 -14.45 5.17 -10.28
N ASP A 254 -13.13 5.05 -10.46
CA ASP A 254 -12.37 3.89 -9.98
C ASP A 254 -12.26 3.87 -8.45
N PHE A 255 -12.22 2.67 -7.88
CA PHE A 255 -11.98 2.51 -6.44
C PHE A 255 -10.59 2.98 -6.01
N ARG A 256 -10.54 3.84 -4.99
CA ARG A 256 -9.31 4.26 -4.29
C ARG A 256 -9.57 4.30 -2.79
N GLU A 257 -8.70 3.66 -2.02
CA GLU A 257 -8.83 3.48 -0.57
C GLU A 257 -10.19 2.89 -0.13
N GLY A 258 -10.74 1.99 -0.94
CA GLY A 258 -12.06 1.41 -0.72
C GLY A 258 -13.23 2.40 -0.80
N ARG A 259 -13.06 3.51 -1.53
CA ARG A 259 -14.11 4.47 -1.90
C ARG A 259 -14.16 4.66 -3.41
N ALA A 260 -15.34 4.96 -3.93
CA ALA A 260 -15.52 5.37 -5.32
C ALA A 260 -16.62 6.44 -5.37
N GLU A 261 -16.37 7.49 -6.16
CA GLU A 261 -17.39 8.47 -6.52
C GLU A 261 -18.35 7.84 -7.53
N VAL A 262 -19.65 8.10 -7.34
CA VAL A 262 -20.69 7.63 -8.25
C VAL A 262 -21.68 8.74 -8.52
N GLU A 263 -22.24 8.74 -9.71
CA GLU A 263 -23.30 9.64 -10.13
C GLU A 263 -24.58 8.84 -10.33
N THR A 264 -25.68 9.44 -9.92
CA THR A 264 -27.04 8.94 -10.16
C THR A 264 -27.86 10.07 -10.79
N PRO A 265 -29.09 9.80 -11.25
CA PRO A 265 -29.99 10.86 -11.72
C PRO A 265 -30.30 11.95 -10.66
N SER A 266 -30.09 11.68 -9.36
CA SER A 266 -30.30 12.66 -8.29
C SER A 266 -29.05 13.46 -7.90
N GLY A 267 -27.87 13.10 -8.42
CA GLY A 267 -26.60 13.75 -8.11
C GLY A 267 -25.46 12.76 -7.83
N MET A 268 -24.32 13.31 -7.43
CA MET A 268 -23.10 12.59 -7.06
C MET A 268 -23.09 12.19 -5.59
N GLY A 269 -22.52 11.02 -5.31
CA GLY A 269 -22.32 10.44 -3.98
C GLY A 269 -21.00 9.69 -3.89
N LEU A 270 -20.74 9.12 -2.71
CA LEU A 270 -19.55 8.30 -2.44
C LEU A 270 -19.99 6.95 -1.89
N ILE A 271 -19.48 5.86 -2.45
CA ILE A 271 -19.81 4.49 -2.02
C ILE A 271 -18.62 3.77 -1.42
N ASP A 272 -18.91 2.76 -0.60
CA ASP A 272 -17.94 1.76 -0.16
C ASP A 272 -17.84 0.58 -1.13
N ARG A 273 -16.93 -0.37 -0.85
CA ARG A 273 -16.69 -1.57 -1.69
C ARG A 273 -17.86 -2.54 -1.73
N GLN A 274 -18.88 -2.37 -0.87
CA GLN A 274 -20.12 -3.13 -0.89
C GLN A 274 -21.22 -2.39 -1.65
N GLY A 275 -20.92 -1.22 -2.23
CA GLY A 275 -21.89 -0.36 -2.92
C GLY A 275 -22.80 0.42 -1.98
N ARG A 276 -22.50 0.48 -0.67
CA ARG A 276 -23.29 1.27 0.28
C ARG A 276 -22.83 2.72 0.22
N TYR A 277 -23.79 3.65 0.20
CA TYR A 277 -23.48 5.07 0.26
C TYR A 277 -22.85 5.44 1.60
N VAL A 278 -21.65 5.99 1.52
CA VAL A 278 -20.97 6.72 2.58
C VAL A 278 -21.44 8.17 2.55
N ILE A 279 -21.57 8.73 1.34
CA ILE A 279 -22.21 10.03 1.09
C ILE A 279 -23.36 9.79 0.11
N PRO A 280 -24.62 10.13 0.47
CA PRO A 280 -25.77 9.95 -0.41
C PRO A 280 -25.65 10.74 -1.72
N PRO A 281 -26.26 10.27 -2.81
CA PRO A 281 -26.14 10.91 -4.12
C PRO A 281 -27.11 12.09 -4.28
N GLU A 282 -26.81 13.20 -3.60
CA GLU A 282 -27.61 14.43 -3.58
C GLU A 282 -26.77 15.70 -3.82
N TYR A 283 -25.50 15.52 -4.21
CA TYR A 283 -24.54 16.61 -4.37
C TYR A 283 -24.25 16.88 -5.84
N GLU A 284 -23.92 18.11 -6.18
CA GLU A 284 -23.55 18.49 -7.55
C GLU A 284 -22.16 17.95 -7.91
N ILE A 285 -21.25 17.96 -6.94
CA ILE A 285 -19.89 17.44 -7.07
C ILE A 285 -19.54 16.70 -5.80
N VAL A 286 -18.94 15.53 -5.95
CA VAL A 286 -18.24 14.80 -4.89
C VAL A 286 -16.85 14.50 -5.42
N ASP A 287 -15.82 15.03 -4.77
CA ASP A 287 -14.42 14.87 -5.13
C ASP A 287 -13.68 14.23 -3.94
N TYR A 288 -13.29 12.97 -4.08
CA TYR A 288 -12.54 12.26 -3.04
C TYR A 288 -11.04 12.47 -3.23
N ALA A 289 -10.37 13.04 -2.21
CA ALA A 289 -8.93 13.21 -2.17
C ALA A 289 -8.29 12.09 -1.32
N PRO A 290 -7.75 11.00 -1.91
CA PRO A 290 -7.31 9.84 -1.14
C PRO A 290 -6.12 10.16 -0.23
N ALA A 291 -5.18 10.99 -0.70
CA ALA A 291 -3.99 11.37 0.07
C ALA A 291 -4.31 12.08 1.40
N GLU A 292 -5.45 12.76 1.48
CA GLU A 292 -5.90 13.50 2.65
C GLU A 292 -7.04 12.77 3.40
N SER A 293 -7.63 11.74 2.79
CA SER A 293 -8.86 11.07 3.26
C SER A 293 -10.01 12.05 3.51
N VAL A 294 -10.07 13.12 2.72
CA VAL A 294 -11.11 14.17 2.75
C VAL A 294 -11.96 14.06 1.50
N VAL A 295 -13.25 14.31 1.64
CA VAL A 295 -14.19 14.41 0.52
C VAL A 295 -14.67 15.85 0.43
N ARG A 296 -14.48 16.48 -0.71
CA ARG A 296 -15.00 17.83 -1.00
C ARG A 296 -16.32 17.67 -1.72
N VAL A 297 -17.38 18.23 -1.16
CA VAL A 297 -18.71 18.15 -1.76
C VAL A 297 -19.25 19.53 -2.09
N ARG A 298 -19.93 19.65 -3.23
CA ARG A 298 -20.60 20.87 -3.65
C ARG A 298 -22.11 20.71 -3.64
N LYS A 299 -22.82 21.63 -2.98
CA LYS A 299 -24.28 21.72 -2.95
C LYS A 299 -24.72 23.18 -3.07
N ASP A 300 -25.64 23.47 -3.98
CA ASP A 300 -26.15 24.82 -4.25
C ASP A 300 -25.02 25.85 -4.50
N GLY A 301 -24.00 25.43 -5.25
CA GLY A 301 -22.81 26.24 -5.54
C GLY A 301 -21.86 26.51 -4.36
N ARG A 302 -22.09 25.91 -3.19
CA ARG A 302 -21.24 26.04 -1.99
C ARG A 302 -20.49 24.74 -1.70
N TRP A 303 -19.33 24.85 -1.06
CA TRP A 303 -18.45 23.73 -0.75
C TRP A 303 -18.45 23.40 0.75
N ALA A 304 -18.36 22.11 1.05
CA ALA A 304 -18.10 21.60 2.38
C ALA A 304 -17.15 20.40 2.32
N GLU A 305 -16.42 20.18 3.41
CA GLU A 305 -15.57 19.01 3.57
C GLU A 305 -16.27 17.96 4.43
N PHE A 306 -16.09 16.69 4.05
CA PHE A 306 -16.57 15.52 4.75
C PHE A 306 -15.40 14.60 5.03
N ASP A 307 -15.45 13.89 6.16
CA ASP A 307 -14.46 12.87 6.47
C ASP A 307 -14.69 11.59 5.65
N TYR A 308 -13.74 10.66 5.73
CA TYR A 308 -13.80 9.34 5.09
C TYR A 308 -15.05 8.49 5.44
N LEU A 309 -15.73 8.80 6.55
CA LEU A 309 -16.94 8.13 7.01
C LEU A 309 -18.22 8.85 6.56
N GLY A 310 -18.10 9.94 5.79
CA GLY A 310 -19.24 10.74 5.34
C GLY A 310 -19.77 11.69 6.40
N ARG A 311 -19.01 11.97 7.47
CA ARG A 311 -19.39 12.99 8.46
C ARG A 311 -18.90 14.35 7.99
N ARG A 312 -19.82 15.31 7.93
CA ARG A 312 -19.52 16.70 7.57
C ARG A 312 -18.54 17.32 8.59
N LEU A 313 -17.45 17.88 8.08
CA LEU A 313 -16.40 18.58 8.84
C LEU A 313 -16.59 20.09 8.84
N THR A 314 -17.05 20.66 7.73
CA THR A 314 -17.30 22.11 7.59
C THR A 314 -18.73 22.40 7.15
N GLU A 315 -19.22 23.60 7.47
CA GLU A 315 -20.48 24.09 6.89
C GLU A 315 -20.30 24.46 5.41
N PHE A 316 -21.40 24.49 4.66
CA PHE A 316 -21.39 24.88 3.24
C PHE A 316 -21.08 26.37 3.07
N GLY A 317 -19.88 26.68 2.59
CA GLY A 317 -19.39 28.04 2.35
C GLY A 317 -18.96 28.27 0.89
N THR A 318 -18.77 29.53 0.52
CA THR A 318 -18.01 29.88 -0.69
C THR A 318 -16.52 29.79 -0.38
N ASN A 319 -15.66 29.41 -1.33
CA ASN A 319 -14.20 29.25 -1.16
C ASN A 319 -13.43 30.57 -0.81
N ASN A 320 -13.96 31.43 0.06
CA ASN A 320 -13.42 32.75 0.37
C ASN A 320 -13.89 33.35 1.72
N ASP A 321 -14.15 32.54 2.76
CA ASP A 321 -14.28 33.05 4.14
C ASP A 321 -13.72 32.03 5.16
#